data_AF-A0AAJ2DV37-F1
#
_entry.id   AF-A0AAJ2DV37-F1
#
_cell.length_a   1.000
_cell.length_b   1.000
_cell.length_c   1.000
_cell.angle_alpha   90.00
_cell.angle_beta   90.00
_cell.angle_gamma   90.00
#
_symmetry.space_group_name_H-M   'P 1'
#
loop_
_entity.id
_entity.type
_entity.pdbx_description
1 polymer ?
#
loop_
_entity_poly.entity_id
_entity_poly.type
_entity_poly.pdbx_seq_one_letter_code
_entity_poly.pdbx_strand_id
1 'polypeptide(L)'
;MSAHGVPAYCIERGWLMGTFQLHSTENNAFNDLHLDFPTRQRLKQDVRSHAEDPWRFNAARDYYITRAKAKYAGKDKLDPQAVRAKYGIDDAPLIACFSAAAGSSLVPHQVPSMRFSSPLFDNLPAALALLSEHLAAWPEARVLVQAHPIDRIITEALRKGTLPLPDRFILSDAENVHSLLDAADRVAIVGSTTVQFDALLYDKPVLSMSRNVTVTAGAAYGLVEHGAQAVADWKDDVDAQAQASARRGLIGCLCAERLIRQRSLPGFVENDTETLADFIASLGDGGDDMQHRLDAFAAELRQSVRGQ
;
A
#
# COMPACT_ATOMS: atom_id res chain seq x y z
N MET A 1 25.81 1.80 7.33
CA MET A 1 26.98 2.22 6.53
C MET A 1 27.71 0.98 6.05
N SER A 2 28.05 0.90 4.76
CA SER A 2 28.92 -0.16 4.27
C SER A 2 30.31 -0.04 4.93
N ALA A 3 31.03 -1.15 5.07
CA ALA A 3 32.36 -1.19 5.67
C ALA A 3 33.40 -0.27 4.96
N HIS A 4 33.05 0.30 3.82
CA HIS A 4 33.91 1.11 2.96
C HIS A 4 33.51 2.59 2.87
N GLY A 5 32.51 3.04 3.65
CA GLY A 5 32.04 4.43 3.58
C GLY A 5 31.35 4.79 2.26
N VAL A 6 31.03 3.79 1.42
CA VAL A 6 30.33 3.99 0.15
C VAL A 6 28.82 4.01 0.42
N PRO A 7 28.09 5.07 0.01
CA PRO A 7 26.64 5.10 0.07
C PRO A 7 26.04 3.94 -0.73
N ALA A 8 25.11 3.21 -0.12
CA ALA A 8 24.34 2.18 -0.80
C ALA A 8 22.88 2.64 -0.87
N TYR A 9 22.25 2.39 -2.01
CA TYR A 9 20.84 2.69 -2.22
C TYR A 9 20.09 1.44 -2.67
N CYS A 10 18.90 1.23 -2.12
CA CYS A 10 17.94 0.24 -2.58
C CYS A 10 17.00 0.90 -3.60
N ILE A 11 16.93 0.33 -4.80
CA ILE A 11 15.98 0.73 -5.84
C ILE A 11 14.90 -0.33 -5.90
N GLU A 12 13.65 0.09 -5.75
CA GLU A 12 12.52 -0.82 -5.75
C GLU A 12 11.36 -0.27 -6.56
N ARG A 13 10.43 -1.16 -6.90
CA ARG A 13 9.15 -0.74 -7.46
C ARG A 13 8.42 0.13 -6.45
N GLY A 14 7.85 1.23 -6.91
CA GLY A 14 7.10 2.14 -6.07
C GLY A 14 5.72 1.57 -5.73
N TRP A 15 5.02 2.30 -4.87
CA TRP A 15 3.77 1.84 -4.28
C TRP A 15 2.59 1.85 -5.24
N LEU A 16 2.63 2.70 -6.26
CA LEU A 16 1.66 2.73 -7.34
C LEU A 16 2.28 2.24 -8.65
N MET A 17 1.44 1.76 -9.55
CA MET A 17 1.87 1.28 -10.85
C MET A 17 2.67 2.36 -11.61
N GLY A 18 3.76 1.95 -12.27
CA GLY A 18 4.61 2.87 -13.04
C GLY A 18 5.50 3.80 -12.20
N THR A 19 5.63 3.56 -10.89
CA THR A 19 6.50 4.32 -10.00
C THR A 19 7.69 3.48 -9.51
N PHE A 20 8.75 4.13 -9.05
CA PHE A 20 9.88 3.53 -8.35
C PHE A 20 10.19 4.30 -7.07
N GLN A 21 10.91 3.66 -6.15
CA GLN A 21 11.34 4.24 -4.89
C GLN A 21 12.85 4.02 -4.74
N LEU A 22 13.51 5.00 -4.12
CA LEU A 22 14.93 4.98 -3.82
C LEU A 22 15.11 5.21 -2.33
N HIS A 23 15.72 4.25 -1.64
CA HIS A 23 15.97 4.32 -0.20
C HIS A 23 17.46 4.17 0.08
N SER A 24 17.96 4.84 1.11
CA SER A 24 19.31 4.61 1.63
C SER A 24 19.39 3.37 2.54
N THR A 25 18.23 2.85 2.93
CA THR A 25 18.03 1.59 3.66
C THR A 25 17.28 0.57 2.80
N GLU A 26 16.62 -0.41 3.44
CA GLU A 26 15.83 -1.46 2.79
C GLU A 26 14.38 -1.00 2.52
N ASN A 27 13.62 -1.81 1.78
CA ASN A 27 12.24 -1.51 1.43
C ASN A 27 11.27 -1.86 2.59
N ASN A 28 9.98 -1.55 2.44
CA ASN A 28 8.91 -1.90 3.38
C ASN A 28 9.12 -1.31 4.78
N ALA A 29 9.11 -2.13 5.83
CA ALA A 29 9.17 -1.68 7.22
C ALA A 29 10.53 -1.13 7.66
N PHE A 30 11.55 -1.24 6.80
CA PHE A 30 12.86 -0.63 7.00
C PHE A 30 13.08 0.60 6.13
N ASN A 31 12.05 1.06 5.42
CA ASN A 31 12.17 2.26 4.64
C ASN A 31 12.58 3.43 5.54
N ASP A 32 13.36 4.34 4.97
CA ASP A 32 13.84 5.53 5.68
C ASP A 32 12.68 6.37 6.23
N LEU A 33 11.51 6.27 5.60
CA LEU A 33 10.32 7.04 5.94
C LEU A 33 9.83 6.73 7.35
N HIS A 34 9.99 5.51 7.86
CA HIS A 34 9.66 5.20 9.25
C HIS A 34 10.47 6.01 10.27
N LEU A 35 11.73 6.31 9.96
CA LEU A 35 12.59 7.15 10.79
C LEU A 35 12.43 8.63 10.46
N ASP A 36 12.17 8.96 9.20
CA ASP A 36 12.12 10.32 8.70
C ASP A 36 10.80 11.03 9.03
N PHE A 37 9.66 10.35 9.05
CA PHE A 37 8.40 10.98 9.44
C PHE A 37 8.44 11.54 10.87
N PRO A 38 8.92 10.80 11.89
CA PRO A 38 9.10 11.34 13.23
C PRO A 38 10.10 12.50 13.28
N THR A 39 11.22 12.40 12.55
CA THR A 39 12.40 13.26 12.73
C THR A 39 12.48 14.46 11.78
N ARG A 40 11.79 14.45 10.63
CA ARG A 40 11.85 15.51 9.61
C ARG A 40 10.57 16.32 9.57
N GLN A 41 10.66 17.55 10.08
CA GLN A 41 9.56 18.51 10.04
C GLN A 41 9.10 18.81 8.61
N ARG A 42 10.02 18.80 7.64
CA ARG A 42 9.70 19.03 6.22
C ARG A 42 8.72 18.01 5.64
N LEU A 43 8.96 16.72 5.87
CA LEU A 43 8.09 15.64 5.38
C LEU A 43 6.67 15.73 5.96
N LYS A 44 6.56 16.10 7.24
CA LYS A 44 5.28 16.37 7.91
C LYS A 44 4.56 17.57 7.29
N GLN A 45 5.29 18.63 6.96
CA GLN A 45 4.75 19.82 6.28
C GLN A 45 4.28 19.49 4.87
N ASP A 46 5.02 18.68 4.11
CA ASP A 46 4.65 18.26 2.76
C ASP A 46 3.33 17.49 2.79
N VAL A 47 3.22 16.44 3.62
CA VAL A 47 1.98 15.67 3.78
C VAL A 47 0.81 16.58 4.15
N ARG A 48 1.02 17.53 5.06
CA ARG A 48 -0.02 18.50 5.44
C ARG A 48 -0.44 19.39 4.27
N SER A 49 0.51 19.98 3.54
CA SER A 49 0.24 20.88 2.42
C SER A 49 -0.54 20.19 1.31
N HIS A 50 -0.19 18.95 0.96
CA HIS A 50 -0.88 18.15 -0.04
C HIS A 50 -2.27 17.68 0.43
N ALA A 51 -2.46 17.52 1.74
CA ALA A 51 -3.75 17.15 2.32
C ALA A 51 -4.76 18.32 2.27
N GLU A 52 -4.28 19.56 2.23
CA GLU A 52 -5.08 20.78 2.13
C GLU A 52 -5.47 21.11 0.67
N ASP A 53 -4.85 20.47 -0.34
CA ASP A 53 -5.20 20.59 -1.77
C ASP A 53 -5.79 19.28 -2.34
N PRO A 54 -7.14 19.16 -2.41
CA PRO A 54 -7.80 17.96 -2.91
C PRO A 54 -7.53 17.66 -4.39
N TRP A 55 -7.12 18.65 -5.19
CA TRP A 55 -6.99 18.48 -6.64
C TRP A 55 -5.92 17.46 -6.99
N ARG A 56 -4.75 17.49 -6.33
CA ARG A 56 -3.65 16.54 -6.57
C ARG A 56 -4.04 15.10 -6.30
N PHE A 57 -4.72 14.86 -5.19
CA PHE A 57 -5.25 13.54 -4.85
C PHE A 57 -6.25 13.08 -5.91
N ASN A 58 -7.23 13.93 -6.26
CA ASN A 58 -8.27 13.59 -7.23
C ASN A 58 -7.66 13.28 -8.60
N ALA A 59 -6.66 14.04 -9.05
CA ALA A 59 -5.96 13.78 -10.30
C ALA A 59 -5.22 12.43 -10.29
N ALA A 60 -4.52 12.11 -9.21
CA ALA A 60 -3.86 10.80 -9.05
C ALA A 60 -4.89 9.66 -9.03
N ARG A 61 -5.97 9.83 -8.27
CA ARG A 61 -7.08 8.88 -8.20
C ARG A 61 -7.68 8.63 -9.57
N ASP A 62 -8.06 9.68 -10.27
CA ASP A 62 -8.68 9.57 -11.59
C ASP A 62 -7.72 8.90 -12.57
N TYR A 63 -6.44 9.26 -12.56
CA TYR A 63 -5.43 8.62 -13.40
C TYR A 63 -5.34 7.11 -13.15
N TYR A 64 -5.19 6.69 -11.89
CA TYR A 64 -4.94 5.30 -11.53
C TYR A 64 -6.20 4.43 -11.60
N ILE A 65 -7.35 4.95 -11.18
CA ILE A 65 -8.61 4.20 -11.24
C ILE A 65 -9.07 4.01 -12.69
N THR A 66 -8.97 5.03 -13.55
CA THR A 66 -9.38 4.90 -14.97
C THR A 66 -8.48 3.97 -15.77
N ARG A 67 -7.20 3.85 -15.37
CA ARG A 67 -6.21 2.97 -16.00
C ARG A 67 -5.91 1.73 -15.19
N ALA A 68 -6.78 1.39 -14.22
CA ALA A 68 -6.62 0.25 -13.33
C ALA A 68 -6.56 -1.06 -14.14
N LYS A 69 -5.35 -1.41 -14.61
CA LYS A 69 -5.02 -2.74 -15.08
C LYS A 69 -4.61 -3.52 -13.85
N ALA A 70 -5.27 -4.65 -13.61
CA ALA A 70 -4.86 -5.54 -12.55
C ALA A 70 -3.37 -5.90 -12.74
N LYS A 71 -2.58 -5.68 -11.69
CA LYS A 71 -1.13 -5.97 -11.68
C LYS A 71 -0.82 -7.44 -12.02
N TYR A 72 -1.76 -8.32 -11.70
CA TYR A 72 -1.71 -9.75 -11.98
C TYR A 72 -2.89 -10.11 -12.88
N ALA A 73 -2.71 -11.12 -13.75
CA ALA A 73 -3.82 -11.71 -14.48
C ALA A 73 -4.89 -12.14 -13.46
N GLY A 74 -6.05 -11.50 -13.54
CA GLY A 74 -7.16 -11.70 -12.62
C GLY A 74 -8.46 -11.82 -13.40
N LYS A 75 -9.55 -12.07 -12.67
CA LYS A 75 -10.89 -12.07 -13.24
C LYS A 75 -11.25 -10.68 -13.77
N ASP A 76 -12.25 -10.65 -14.64
CA ASP A 76 -12.87 -9.41 -15.07
C ASP A 76 -13.39 -8.61 -13.86
N LYS A 77 -13.41 -7.29 -14.02
CA LYS A 77 -13.96 -6.40 -13.00
C LYS A 77 -15.46 -6.68 -12.85
N LEU A 78 -15.91 -6.81 -11.61
CA LEU A 78 -17.31 -6.97 -11.22
C LEU A 78 -17.79 -5.66 -10.60
N ASP A 79 -19.08 -5.39 -10.72
CA ASP A 79 -19.70 -4.29 -9.98
C ASP A 79 -19.82 -4.63 -8.48
N PRO A 80 -19.93 -3.62 -7.59
CA PRO A 80 -20.06 -3.81 -6.15
C PRO A 80 -21.15 -4.79 -5.71
N GLN A 81 -22.32 -4.72 -6.35
CA GLN A 81 -23.49 -5.53 -5.97
C GLN A 81 -23.28 -6.99 -6.39
N ALA A 82 -22.70 -7.24 -7.56
CA ALA A 82 -22.34 -8.57 -8.01
C ALA A 82 -21.32 -9.24 -7.08
N VAL A 83 -20.34 -8.50 -6.55
CA VAL A 83 -19.41 -9.03 -5.54
C VAL A 83 -20.17 -9.40 -4.26
N ARG A 84 -21.01 -8.50 -3.75
CA ARG A 84 -21.79 -8.73 -2.52
C ARG A 84 -22.73 -9.93 -2.65
N ALA A 85 -23.51 -9.99 -3.73
CA ALA A 85 -24.43 -11.09 -4.01
C ALA A 85 -23.71 -12.43 -4.15
N LYS A 86 -22.56 -12.46 -4.84
CA LYS A 86 -21.75 -13.67 -5.01
C LYS A 86 -21.31 -14.31 -3.70
N TYR A 87 -21.06 -13.49 -2.68
CA TYR A 87 -20.64 -13.95 -1.35
C TYR A 87 -21.76 -13.93 -0.30
N GLY A 88 -23.00 -13.57 -0.68
CA GLY A 88 -24.14 -13.48 0.24
C GLY A 88 -24.01 -12.38 1.29
N ILE A 89 -23.52 -11.19 0.90
CA ILE A 89 -23.20 -10.05 1.78
C ILE A 89 -24.01 -8.81 1.36
N ASP A 90 -25.32 -8.97 1.22
CA ASP A 90 -26.16 -7.91 0.65
C ASP A 90 -26.30 -6.68 1.58
N ASP A 91 -26.63 -6.89 2.85
CA ASP A 91 -26.90 -5.81 3.82
C ASP A 91 -25.87 -5.71 4.96
N ALA A 92 -24.81 -6.50 4.91
CA ALA A 92 -23.79 -6.54 5.95
C ALA A 92 -22.59 -5.63 5.63
N PRO A 93 -21.98 -4.98 6.64
CA PRO A 93 -20.71 -4.30 6.46
C PRO A 93 -19.64 -5.26 5.92
N LEU A 94 -19.03 -4.90 4.79
CA LEU A 94 -18.05 -5.70 4.10
C LEU A 94 -16.64 -5.16 4.33
N ILE A 95 -15.78 -6.02 4.88
CA ILE A 95 -14.35 -5.77 5.04
C ILE A 95 -13.60 -6.59 3.99
N ALA A 96 -12.89 -5.93 3.07
CA ALA A 96 -11.91 -6.62 2.23
C ALA A 96 -10.59 -6.75 2.99
N CYS A 97 -10.14 -7.98 3.24
CA CYS A 97 -8.92 -8.28 3.97
C CYS A 97 -7.86 -8.86 3.01
N PHE A 98 -6.75 -8.15 2.84
CA PHE A 98 -5.66 -8.57 1.96
C PHE A 98 -4.44 -9.01 2.76
N SER A 99 -3.84 -10.14 2.36
CA SER A 99 -2.52 -10.53 2.88
C SER A 99 -1.40 -10.02 1.98
N ALA A 100 -0.27 -9.69 2.58
CA ALA A 100 1.00 -9.61 1.89
C ALA A 100 1.49 -11.00 1.45
N ALA A 101 2.57 -11.06 0.67
CA ALA A 101 3.27 -12.32 0.42
C ALA A 101 4.04 -12.76 1.67
N ALA A 102 4.34 -14.06 1.83
CA ALA A 102 5.19 -14.60 2.90
C ALA A 102 6.44 -13.74 3.15
N GLY A 103 7.16 -13.39 2.08
CA GLY A 103 8.39 -12.58 2.11
C GLY A 103 8.18 -11.08 2.31
N SER A 104 6.94 -10.61 2.53
CA SER A 104 6.58 -9.21 2.71
C SER A 104 5.88 -9.00 4.06
N SER A 105 6.43 -9.65 5.10
CA SER A 105 6.04 -9.50 6.51
C SER A 105 4.89 -10.37 7.00
N LEU A 106 4.50 -11.40 6.24
CA LEU A 106 3.45 -12.34 6.67
C LEU A 106 3.97 -13.47 7.55
N VAL A 107 5.26 -13.82 7.46
CA VAL A 107 5.90 -14.84 8.30
C VAL A 107 7.12 -14.22 9.03
N PRO A 108 6.91 -13.39 10.06
CA PRO A 108 7.94 -12.54 10.64
C PRO A 108 9.14 -13.28 11.25
N HIS A 109 9.06 -14.59 11.51
CA HIS A 109 10.18 -15.37 12.02
C HIS A 109 11.13 -15.89 10.93
N GLN A 110 10.71 -15.91 9.67
CA GLN A 110 11.56 -16.42 8.58
C GLN A 110 12.76 -15.51 8.32
N VAL A 111 12.58 -14.21 8.48
CA VAL A 111 13.65 -13.22 8.36
C VAL A 111 13.57 -12.32 9.58
N PRO A 112 14.62 -12.21 10.42
CA PRO A 112 14.58 -11.41 11.65
C PRO A 112 14.08 -9.98 11.44
N SER A 113 14.35 -9.41 10.27
CA SER A 113 13.90 -8.08 9.87
C SER A 113 12.36 -7.98 9.78
N MET A 114 11.66 -9.04 9.37
CA MET A 114 10.20 -9.01 9.23
C MET A 114 9.43 -8.87 10.55
N ARG A 115 10.05 -9.20 11.70
CA ARG A 115 9.45 -8.94 13.02
C ARG A 115 9.25 -7.44 13.29
N PHE A 116 10.06 -6.58 12.66
CA PHE A 116 9.92 -5.14 12.83
C PHE A 116 8.64 -4.62 12.17
N SER A 117 8.25 -5.18 11.02
CA SER A 117 6.97 -4.88 10.35
C SER A 117 5.76 -5.40 11.10
N SER A 118 5.79 -6.66 11.51
CA SER A 118 4.62 -7.38 12.01
C SER A 118 4.93 -8.03 13.35
N PRO A 119 5.05 -7.25 14.44
CA PRO A 119 5.48 -7.78 15.74
C PRO A 119 4.35 -8.48 16.51
N LEU A 120 3.09 -8.37 16.07
CA LEU A 120 1.93 -8.82 16.84
C LEU A 120 1.49 -10.27 16.58
N PHE A 121 1.90 -10.85 15.45
CA PHE A 121 1.45 -12.18 15.05
C PHE A 121 2.55 -12.91 14.30
N ASP A 122 2.54 -14.24 14.42
CA ASP A 122 3.61 -15.08 13.89
C ASP A 122 3.34 -15.55 12.44
N ASN A 123 2.09 -15.46 12.00
CA ASN A 123 1.60 -15.95 10.71
C ASN A 123 0.20 -15.40 10.38
N LEU A 124 -0.30 -15.68 9.17
CA LEU A 124 -1.64 -15.28 8.72
C LEU A 124 -2.77 -15.77 9.66
N PRO A 125 -2.85 -17.05 10.06
CA PRO A 125 -3.88 -17.51 11.02
C PRO A 125 -3.95 -16.67 12.29
N ALA A 126 -2.79 -16.39 12.91
CA ALA A 126 -2.73 -15.60 14.14
C ALA A 126 -3.22 -14.16 13.91
N ALA A 127 -2.88 -13.55 12.76
CA ALA A 127 -3.41 -12.25 12.40
C ALA A 127 -4.94 -12.28 12.21
N LEU A 128 -5.48 -13.25 11.48
CA LEU A 128 -6.92 -13.36 11.24
C LEU A 128 -7.70 -13.64 12.54
N ALA A 129 -7.13 -14.45 13.44
CA ALA A 129 -7.70 -14.68 14.77
C ALA A 129 -7.76 -13.38 15.58
N LEU A 130 -6.65 -12.62 15.65
CA LEU A 130 -6.60 -11.34 16.34
C LEU A 130 -7.60 -10.32 15.75
N LEU A 131 -7.69 -10.24 14.42
CA LEU A 131 -8.70 -9.40 13.77
C LEU A 131 -10.12 -9.84 14.14
N SER A 132 -10.38 -11.15 14.15
CA SER A 132 -11.69 -11.70 14.53
C SER A 132 -12.06 -11.39 15.98
N GLU A 133 -11.10 -11.43 16.91
CA GLU A 133 -11.31 -11.06 18.32
C GLU A 133 -11.76 -9.61 18.43
N HIS A 134 -11.09 -8.69 17.74
CA HIS A 134 -11.51 -7.28 17.75
C HIS A 134 -12.86 -7.04 17.06
N LEU A 135 -13.15 -7.80 16.01
CA LEU A 135 -14.44 -7.75 15.32
C LEU A 135 -15.58 -8.42 16.12
N ALA A 136 -15.32 -9.04 17.27
CA ALA A 136 -16.39 -9.60 18.11
C ALA A 136 -17.43 -8.54 18.50
N ALA A 137 -17.02 -7.28 18.67
CA ALA A 137 -17.92 -6.14 18.92
C ALA A 137 -18.66 -5.64 17.66
N TRP A 138 -18.50 -6.31 16.52
CA TRP A 138 -19.14 -5.99 15.25
C TRP A 138 -19.64 -7.27 14.53
N PRO A 139 -20.60 -8.01 15.14
CA PRO A 139 -20.98 -9.38 14.71
C PRO A 139 -21.58 -9.49 13.31
N GLU A 140 -22.19 -8.42 12.80
CA GLU A 140 -22.79 -8.35 11.47
C GLU A 140 -21.74 -8.22 10.36
N ALA A 141 -20.54 -7.72 10.67
CA ALA A 141 -19.51 -7.53 9.66
C ALA A 141 -19.08 -8.87 9.04
N ARG A 142 -18.78 -8.84 7.74
CA ARG A 142 -18.24 -9.96 6.97
C ARG A 142 -16.88 -9.60 6.42
N VAL A 143 -15.96 -10.57 6.42
CA VAL A 143 -14.59 -10.36 5.97
C VAL A 143 -14.31 -11.20 4.74
N LEU A 144 -14.09 -10.56 3.58
CA LEU A 144 -13.59 -11.25 2.39
C LEU A 144 -12.06 -11.29 2.42
N VAL A 145 -11.50 -12.46 2.63
CA VAL A 145 -10.05 -12.68 2.69
C VAL A 145 -9.52 -12.98 1.29
N GLN A 146 -8.59 -12.15 0.81
CA GLN A 146 -7.84 -12.41 -0.41
C GLN A 146 -6.34 -12.52 -0.10
N ALA A 147 -5.82 -13.75 -0.20
CA ALA A 147 -4.39 -13.99 -0.08
C ALA A 147 -3.63 -13.38 -1.26
N HIS A 148 -2.34 -13.11 -1.04
CA HIS A 148 -1.47 -12.60 -2.11
C HIS A 148 -1.35 -13.63 -3.25
N PRO A 149 -1.50 -13.24 -4.53
CA PRO A 149 -1.59 -14.19 -5.65
C PRO A 149 -0.34 -15.04 -5.89
N ILE A 150 0.83 -14.57 -5.45
CA ILE A 150 2.08 -15.34 -5.55
C ILE A 150 2.25 -16.35 -4.41
N ASP A 151 1.48 -16.23 -3.33
CA ASP A 151 1.57 -17.12 -2.17
C ASP A 151 0.66 -18.34 -2.37
N ARG A 152 1.11 -19.24 -3.25
CA ARG A 152 0.37 -20.44 -3.64
C ARG A 152 0.12 -21.36 -2.45
N ILE A 153 1.08 -21.47 -1.54
CA ILE A 153 0.98 -22.35 -0.36
C ILE A 153 -0.16 -21.88 0.53
N ILE A 154 -0.21 -20.59 0.86
CA ILE A 154 -1.27 -20.04 1.70
C ILE A 154 -2.62 -20.12 0.99
N THR A 155 -2.67 -19.76 -0.29
CA THR A 155 -3.90 -19.81 -1.09
C THR A 155 -4.48 -21.22 -1.15
N GLU A 156 -3.63 -22.22 -1.39
CA GLU A 156 -4.02 -23.62 -1.42
C GLU A 156 -4.45 -24.12 -0.04
N ALA A 157 -3.76 -23.73 1.02
CA ALA A 157 -4.10 -24.10 2.39
C ALA A 157 -5.47 -23.54 2.81
N LEU A 158 -5.77 -22.30 2.44
CA LEU A 158 -7.09 -21.68 2.65
C LEU A 158 -8.18 -22.42 1.86
N ARG A 159 -7.94 -22.73 0.57
CA ARG A 159 -8.91 -23.43 -0.29
C ARG A 159 -9.21 -24.85 0.18
N LYS A 160 -8.19 -25.55 0.68
CA LYS A 160 -8.34 -26.92 1.23
C LYS A 160 -8.87 -26.93 2.66
N GLY A 161 -9.06 -25.77 3.29
CA GLY A 161 -9.47 -25.66 4.69
C GLY A 161 -8.41 -26.15 5.70
N THR A 162 -7.17 -26.38 5.26
CA THR A 162 -6.06 -26.74 6.18
C THR A 162 -5.56 -25.52 6.96
N LEU A 163 -5.87 -24.32 6.48
CA LEU A 163 -5.76 -23.07 7.21
C LEU A 163 -7.18 -22.56 7.48
N PRO A 164 -7.75 -22.82 8.67
CA PRO A 164 -9.14 -22.48 8.95
C PRO A 164 -9.30 -20.96 9.04
N LEU A 165 -10.42 -20.48 8.49
CA LEU A 165 -10.87 -19.11 8.64
C LEU A 165 -11.87 -19.02 9.81
N PRO A 166 -11.90 -17.91 10.57
CA PRO A 166 -12.96 -17.68 11.54
C PRO A 166 -14.34 -17.63 10.85
N ASP A 167 -15.43 -17.97 11.56
CA ASP A 167 -16.76 -18.22 10.96
C ASP A 167 -17.31 -17.10 10.05
N ARG A 168 -16.97 -15.82 10.33
CA ARG A 168 -17.42 -14.66 9.54
C ARG A 168 -16.50 -14.29 8.38
N PHE A 169 -15.40 -15.03 8.22
CA PHE A 169 -14.39 -14.79 7.20
C PHE A 169 -14.67 -15.73 6.03
N ILE A 170 -14.69 -15.17 4.84
CA ILE A 170 -15.02 -15.84 3.59
C ILE A 170 -13.80 -15.72 2.69
N LEU A 171 -13.33 -16.83 2.14
CA LEU A 171 -12.23 -16.82 1.18
C LEU A 171 -12.72 -16.25 -0.16
N SER A 172 -12.08 -15.17 -0.63
CA SER A 172 -12.26 -14.65 -1.99
C SER A 172 -11.72 -15.65 -3.01
N ASP A 173 -12.39 -15.78 -4.15
CA ASP A 173 -11.97 -16.67 -5.24
C ASP A 173 -11.02 -15.96 -6.21
N ALA A 174 -9.98 -15.33 -5.64
CA ALA A 174 -9.00 -14.52 -6.36
C ALA A 174 -9.67 -13.48 -7.29
N GLU A 175 -10.65 -12.76 -6.74
CA GLU A 175 -11.33 -11.70 -7.45
C GLU A 175 -10.35 -10.58 -7.84
N ASN A 176 -10.74 -9.81 -8.86
CA ASN A 176 -10.05 -8.59 -9.19
C ASN A 176 -10.03 -7.67 -7.96
N VAL A 177 -8.83 -7.24 -7.55
CA VAL A 177 -8.63 -6.37 -6.37
C VAL A 177 -9.55 -5.14 -6.44
N HIS A 178 -9.70 -4.55 -7.61
CA HIS A 178 -10.53 -3.37 -7.81
C HIS A 178 -12.01 -3.65 -7.59
N SER A 179 -12.51 -4.84 -7.92
CA SER A 179 -13.90 -5.24 -7.60
C SER A 179 -14.11 -5.35 -6.10
N LEU A 180 -13.16 -5.95 -5.37
CA LEU A 180 -13.24 -6.07 -3.92
C LEU A 180 -13.15 -4.71 -3.23
N LEU A 181 -12.24 -3.86 -3.70
CA LEU A 181 -12.13 -2.49 -3.21
C LEU A 181 -13.42 -1.73 -3.49
N ASP A 182 -13.98 -1.76 -4.70
CA ASP A 182 -15.24 -1.08 -4.99
C ASP A 182 -16.39 -1.52 -4.07
N ALA A 183 -16.51 -2.83 -3.81
CA ALA A 183 -17.57 -3.41 -3.00
C ALA A 183 -17.44 -3.18 -1.49
N ALA A 184 -16.20 -3.10 -0.98
CA ALA A 184 -15.94 -3.07 0.46
C ALA A 184 -16.32 -1.73 1.11
N ASP A 185 -16.79 -1.78 2.35
CA ASP A 185 -16.97 -0.59 3.17
C ASP A 185 -15.65 -0.20 3.85
N ARG A 186 -14.83 -1.19 4.19
CA ARG A 186 -13.53 -1.00 4.83
C ARG A 186 -12.49 -2.00 4.33
N VAL A 187 -11.21 -1.67 4.49
CA VAL A 187 -10.10 -2.54 4.09
C VAL A 187 -9.22 -2.86 5.30
N ALA A 188 -8.86 -4.13 5.44
CA ALA A 188 -7.86 -4.59 6.40
C ALA A 188 -6.64 -5.16 5.66
N ILE A 189 -5.45 -4.88 6.16
CA ILE A 189 -4.18 -5.28 5.54
C ILE A 189 -3.35 -6.09 6.53
N VAL A 190 -3.07 -7.34 6.19
CA VAL A 190 -2.19 -8.23 6.95
C VAL A 190 -0.78 -8.23 6.33
N GLY A 191 0.21 -7.69 7.04
CA GLY A 191 1.57 -7.48 6.52
C GLY A 191 1.69 -6.19 5.71
N SER A 192 2.70 -6.08 4.83
CA SER A 192 2.93 -4.90 3.97
C SER A 192 2.64 -5.24 2.51
N THR A 193 1.63 -4.60 1.91
CA THR A 193 1.24 -4.81 0.51
C THR A 193 0.93 -3.50 -0.18
N THR A 194 1.18 -3.41 -1.49
CA THR A 194 0.85 -2.23 -2.29
C THR A 194 -0.66 -1.99 -2.41
N VAL A 195 -1.48 -3.03 -2.17
CA VAL A 195 -2.95 -2.92 -2.22
C VAL A 195 -3.49 -1.90 -1.21
N GLN A 196 -2.75 -1.62 -0.12
CA GLN A 196 -3.15 -0.58 0.81
C GLN A 196 -3.23 0.80 0.13
N PHE A 197 -2.36 1.08 -0.84
CA PHE A 197 -2.36 2.36 -1.57
C PHE A 197 -3.49 2.41 -2.60
N ASP A 198 -3.80 1.27 -3.24
CA ASP A 198 -5.02 1.14 -4.05
C ASP A 198 -6.26 1.41 -3.18
N ALA A 199 -6.35 0.83 -1.99
CA ALA A 199 -7.45 1.11 -1.06
C ALA A 199 -7.54 2.59 -0.66
N LEU A 200 -6.40 3.29 -0.54
CA LEU A 200 -6.39 4.74 -0.32
C LEU A 200 -6.98 5.51 -1.51
N LEU A 201 -6.72 5.09 -2.75
CA LEU A 201 -7.34 5.70 -3.94
C LEU A 201 -8.87 5.47 -3.99
N TYR A 202 -9.35 4.37 -3.40
CA TYR A 202 -10.71 3.89 -3.51
C TYR A 202 -11.69 4.43 -2.47
N ASP A 203 -11.36 5.50 -1.75
CA ASP A 203 -12.35 5.97 -0.79
C ASP A 203 -12.35 5.20 0.57
N LYS A 204 -11.69 4.04 0.68
CA LYS A 204 -11.79 3.10 1.82
C LYS A 204 -10.96 3.33 3.11
N PRO A 205 -11.57 3.38 4.30
CA PRO A 205 -10.83 3.33 5.57
C PRO A 205 -9.94 2.08 5.65
N VAL A 206 -8.64 2.26 5.86
CA VAL A 206 -7.65 1.17 5.89
C VAL A 206 -7.17 0.91 7.32
N LEU A 207 -7.36 -0.33 7.79
CA LEU A 207 -6.68 -0.85 8.98
C LEU A 207 -5.43 -1.61 8.54
N SER A 208 -4.26 -1.17 8.98
CA SER A 208 -3.01 -1.92 8.85
C SER A 208 -2.74 -2.73 10.11
N MET A 209 -2.41 -4.00 9.91
CA MET A 209 -1.91 -4.88 10.96
C MET A 209 -0.37 -4.94 10.99
N SER A 210 0.31 -4.14 10.18
CA SER A 210 1.76 -3.99 10.19
C SER A 210 2.16 -2.53 10.33
N ARG A 211 3.41 -2.30 10.73
CA ARG A 211 4.05 -0.99 10.61
C ARG A 211 4.25 -0.67 9.15
N ASN A 212 3.69 0.43 8.69
CA ASN A 212 3.95 0.96 7.36
C ASN A 212 3.82 2.50 7.32
N VAL A 213 4.13 3.06 6.17
CA VAL A 213 4.13 4.50 5.95
C VAL A 213 2.71 5.11 5.99
N THR A 214 1.68 4.36 5.62
CA THR A 214 0.30 4.90 5.57
C THR A 214 -0.24 5.15 6.96
N VAL A 215 0.10 4.29 7.93
CA VAL A 215 -0.17 4.51 9.36
C VAL A 215 0.62 5.72 9.87
N THR A 216 1.92 5.76 9.58
CA THR A 216 2.81 6.82 10.08
C THR A 216 2.38 8.21 9.59
N ALA A 217 1.85 8.30 8.37
CA ALA A 217 1.32 9.53 7.79
C ALA A 217 -0.12 9.87 8.22
N GLY A 218 -0.76 9.02 9.05
CA GLY A 218 -2.13 9.20 9.50
C GLY A 218 -3.18 9.02 8.40
N ALA A 219 -2.88 8.22 7.37
CA ALA A 219 -3.83 7.85 6.31
C ALA A 219 -4.44 6.46 6.50
N ALA A 220 -3.90 5.65 7.42
CA ALA A 220 -4.43 4.36 7.82
C ALA A 220 -4.39 4.23 9.35
N TYR A 221 -5.21 3.33 9.88
CA TYR A 221 -5.24 2.96 11.29
C TYR A 221 -4.21 1.87 11.55
N GLY A 222 -3.42 1.98 12.62
CA GLY A 222 -2.34 1.04 12.93
C GLY A 222 -2.63 0.17 14.14
N LEU A 223 -2.84 -1.13 13.92
CA LEU A 223 -3.07 -2.08 15.02
C LEU A 223 -1.81 -2.25 15.88
N VAL A 224 -0.61 -2.21 15.26
CA VAL A 224 0.66 -2.33 15.98
C VAL A 224 0.89 -1.15 16.91
N GLU A 225 0.52 0.05 16.46
CA GLU A 225 0.76 1.31 17.15
C GLU A 225 -0.29 1.61 18.22
N HIS A 226 -1.56 1.25 17.97
CA HIS A 226 -2.69 1.70 18.78
C HIS A 226 -3.59 0.57 19.31
N GLY A 227 -3.29 -0.69 18.99
CA GLY A 227 -4.00 -1.86 19.50
C GLY A 227 -5.51 -1.82 19.22
N ALA A 228 -6.30 -2.28 20.19
CA ALA A 228 -7.77 -2.37 20.06
C ALA A 228 -8.44 -1.03 19.72
N GLN A 229 -7.87 0.10 20.16
CA GLN A 229 -8.42 1.42 19.85
C GLN A 229 -8.37 1.70 18.34
N ALA A 230 -7.34 1.23 17.64
CA ALA A 230 -7.25 1.37 16.18
C ALA A 230 -8.46 0.74 15.48
N VAL A 231 -8.93 -0.41 15.96
CA VAL A 231 -10.06 -1.13 15.36
C VAL A 231 -11.38 -0.43 15.70
N ALA A 232 -11.52 0.09 16.92
CA ALA A 232 -12.69 0.87 17.32
C ALA A 232 -12.82 2.14 16.47
N ASP A 233 -11.74 2.92 16.37
CA ASP A 233 -11.71 4.14 15.56
C ASP A 233 -11.94 3.83 14.07
N TRP A 234 -11.32 2.78 13.56
CA TRP A 234 -11.51 2.33 12.18
C TRP A 234 -12.94 1.85 11.92
N LYS A 235 -13.60 1.22 12.89
CA LYS A 235 -15.00 0.75 12.79
C LYS A 235 -15.98 1.92 12.78
N ASP A 236 -15.74 2.93 13.59
CA ASP A 236 -16.66 4.06 13.81
C ASP A 236 -16.42 5.22 12.81
N ASP A 237 -15.51 5.04 11.86
CA ASP A 237 -15.24 6.01 10.79
C ASP A 237 -16.37 5.99 9.74
N VAL A 238 -17.45 6.76 9.98
CA VAL A 238 -18.67 6.76 9.15
C VAL A 238 -18.70 7.89 8.08
N ASP A 239 -17.91 8.98 8.18
CA ASP A 239 -17.60 9.96 7.08
C ASP A 239 -16.93 11.33 7.48
N ALA A 240 -16.35 11.53 8.68
CA ALA A 240 -15.99 12.88 9.18
C ALA A 240 -14.48 13.04 9.48
N GLN A 241 -13.65 13.79 8.75
CA GLN A 241 -13.92 14.93 7.88
C GLN A 241 -13.04 14.86 6.62
N ALA A 242 -13.72 14.84 5.48
CA ALA A 242 -13.20 14.78 4.11
C ALA A 242 -12.15 13.66 3.89
N GLN A 243 -12.58 12.41 4.11
CA GLN A 243 -11.86 11.16 3.79
C GLN A 243 -10.36 11.25 4.15
N ALA A 244 -10.17 11.50 5.45
CA ALA A 244 -8.94 11.86 6.15
C ALA A 244 -8.01 12.77 5.32
N SER A 245 -8.51 13.98 5.01
CA SER A 245 -8.03 15.03 4.07
C SER A 245 -7.29 14.47 2.85
N ALA A 246 -8.07 13.64 2.15
CA ALA A 246 -7.78 12.84 0.96
C ALA A 246 -6.60 11.87 1.16
N ARG A 247 -6.72 11.06 2.23
CA ARG A 247 -5.69 10.17 2.80
C ARG A 247 -4.31 10.80 2.75
N ARG A 248 -4.39 12.00 3.32
CA ARG A 248 -3.47 13.11 3.49
C ARG A 248 -2.55 13.34 2.31
N GLY A 249 -3.24 13.66 1.20
CA GLY A 249 -2.72 14.00 -0.12
C GLY A 249 -2.06 12.82 -0.83
N LEU A 250 -2.64 11.62 -0.71
CA LEU A 250 -2.06 10.30 -1.04
C LEU A 250 -0.59 10.18 -0.60
N ILE A 251 -0.40 10.32 0.71
CA ILE A 251 0.89 10.42 1.42
C ILE A 251 1.84 11.41 0.76
N GLY A 252 1.40 12.68 0.72
CA GLY A 252 2.13 13.78 0.08
C GLY A 252 2.58 13.46 -1.35
N CYS A 253 1.67 12.80 -2.09
CA CYS A 253 1.78 12.15 -3.39
C CYS A 253 2.99 11.21 -3.54
N LEU A 254 3.22 10.43 -2.48
CA LEU A 254 4.31 9.50 -2.27
C LEU A 254 5.68 10.17 -2.01
N CYS A 255 5.60 11.33 -1.33
CA CYS A 255 6.66 12.05 -0.58
C CYS A 255 7.75 12.76 -1.43
N ALA A 256 7.39 13.90 -2.01
CA ALA A 256 8.25 14.83 -2.77
C ALA A 256 9.64 15.15 -2.16
N GLU A 257 10.64 15.39 -3.03
CA GLU A 257 12.12 15.38 -2.89
C GLU A 257 12.84 14.01 -2.86
N ARG A 258 12.14 12.87 -2.74
CA ARG A 258 12.77 11.53 -2.72
C ARG A 258 12.36 10.57 -3.83
N LEU A 259 11.55 11.07 -4.77
CA LEU A 259 11.34 10.43 -6.06
C LEU A 259 12.26 11.13 -7.06
N ILE A 260 13.38 10.50 -7.42
CA ILE A 260 14.08 10.90 -8.64
C ILE A 260 13.09 10.65 -9.78
N ARG A 261 12.81 11.62 -10.63
CA ARG A 261 12.26 11.36 -11.96
C ARG A 261 13.15 12.06 -12.97
N GLN A 262 13.66 11.28 -13.92
CA GLN A 262 14.38 11.76 -15.09
C GLN A 262 13.39 12.63 -15.90
N ARG A 263 13.67 13.88 -16.27
CA ARG A 263 14.84 14.35 -17.01
C ARG A 263 15.02 15.87 -16.85
N SER A 264 16.15 16.30 -16.27
CA SER A 264 17.09 17.30 -16.82
C SER A 264 18.09 17.73 -15.73
N LEU A 265 19.39 17.65 -16.06
CA LEU A 265 20.54 18.20 -15.31
C LEU A 265 20.33 19.68 -14.89
N PRO A 266 21.28 20.31 -14.17
CA PRO A 266 21.84 20.05 -12.85
C PRO A 266 21.45 21.17 -11.85
N GLY A 267 21.13 20.80 -10.62
CA GLY A 267 20.92 21.74 -9.50
C GLY A 267 19.45 21.93 -9.14
N PHE A 268 19.01 21.14 -8.17
CA PHE A 268 17.76 21.27 -7.40
C PHE A 268 16.45 21.27 -8.23
N VAL A 269 15.69 20.18 -8.05
CA VAL A 269 14.39 19.99 -8.72
C VAL A 269 13.27 20.47 -7.78
N GLU A 270 12.59 21.54 -8.18
CA GLU A 270 11.28 21.92 -7.65
C GLU A 270 10.18 21.11 -8.38
N ASN A 271 9.20 20.64 -7.61
CA ASN A 271 8.02 19.92 -8.13
C ASN A 271 6.89 20.92 -8.45
N ASP A 272 6.68 21.25 -9.73
CA ASP A 272 5.39 21.78 -10.19
C ASP A 272 4.48 20.66 -10.71
N THR A 273 3.18 20.93 -10.75
CA THR A 273 2.16 19.90 -11.00
C THR A 273 1.81 19.72 -12.48
N GLU A 274 2.19 20.66 -13.33
CA GLU A 274 2.11 20.56 -14.79
C GLU A 274 3.07 19.46 -15.29
N THR A 275 4.28 19.41 -14.74
CA THR A 275 5.32 18.47 -15.16
C THR A 275 5.01 17.00 -14.81
N LEU A 276 4.28 16.72 -13.72
CA LEU A 276 3.90 15.35 -13.35
C LEU A 276 2.83 14.79 -14.30
N ALA A 277 1.85 15.62 -14.67
CA ALA A 277 0.81 15.26 -15.64
C ALA A 277 1.42 15.05 -17.04
N ASP A 278 2.37 15.90 -17.44
CA ASP A 278 3.09 15.78 -18.71
C ASP A 278 4.03 14.56 -18.74
N PHE A 279 4.73 14.25 -17.64
CA PHE A 279 5.53 13.04 -17.54
C PHE A 279 4.66 11.79 -17.64
N ILE A 280 3.56 11.74 -16.90
CA ILE A 280 2.59 10.65 -16.93
C ILE A 280 1.95 10.51 -18.33
N ALA A 281 1.65 11.62 -19.01
CA ALA A 281 1.18 11.63 -20.39
C ALA A 281 2.27 11.22 -21.41
N SER A 282 3.55 11.50 -21.11
CA SER A 282 4.70 11.10 -21.92
C SER A 282 5.05 9.61 -21.80
N LEU A 283 4.54 8.93 -20.77
CA LEU A 283 4.58 7.47 -20.62
C LEU A 283 3.53 6.78 -21.52
N GLY A 284 3.22 7.32 -22.70
CA GLY A 284 2.23 6.78 -23.63
C GLY A 284 2.40 5.27 -23.88
N ASP A 285 1.43 4.64 -24.55
CA ASP A 285 1.31 3.18 -24.75
C ASP A 285 2.52 2.48 -25.44
N GLY A 286 3.60 3.21 -25.74
CA GLY A 286 4.86 2.70 -26.27
C GLY A 286 5.73 2.08 -25.17
N GLY A 287 5.75 0.75 -25.13
CA GLY A 287 6.60 -0.06 -24.28
C GLY A 287 8.09 0.00 -24.63
N ASP A 288 8.75 1.12 -24.36
CA ASP A 288 10.21 1.06 -24.18
C ASP A 288 10.53 0.24 -22.92
N ASP A 289 11.48 -0.66 -23.07
CA ASP A 289 11.93 -1.57 -22.02
C ASP A 289 12.50 -0.77 -20.83
N MET A 290 11.86 -0.93 -19.68
CA MET A 290 12.25 -0.35 -18.40
C MET A 290 13.72 -0.65 -18.06
N GLN A 291 14.25 -1.79 -18.51
CA GLN A 291 15.64 -2.18 -18.32
C GLN A 291 16.60 -1.20 -19.02
N HIS A 292 16.30 -0.78 -20.25
CA HIS A 292 17.10 0.18 -21.00
C HIS A 292 17.20 1.53 -20.27
N ARG A 293 16.09 1.94 -19.62
CA ARG A 293 16.02 3.20 -18.87
C ARG A 293 16.83 3.12 -17.56
N LEU A 294 16.85 1.97 -16.89
CA LEU A 294 17.68 1.72 -15.71
C LEU A 294 19.19 1.69 -16.05
N ASP A 295 19.55 1.05 -17.17
CA ASP A 295 20.94 0.95 -17.61
C ASP A 295 21.52 2.32 -17.99
N ALA A 296 20.73 3.18 -18.64
CA ALA A 296 21.10 4.56 -18.94
C ALA A 296 21.33 5.38 -17.66
N PHE A 297 20.43 5.29 -16.68
CA PHE A 297 20.58 5.97 -15.39
C PHE A 297 21.83 5.50 -14.61
N ALA A 298 22.09 4.20 -14.58
CA ALA A 298 23.28 3.63 -13.94
C ALA A 298 24.59 4.10 -14.61
N ALA A 299 24.58 4.31 -15.93
CA ALA A 299 25.73 4.85 -16.66
C ALA A 299 26.01 6.32 -16.31
N GLU A 300 24.97 7.14 -16.18
CA GLU A 300 25.07 8.57 -15.81
C GLU A 300 25.59 8.76 -14.37
N LEU A 301 25.09 7.97 -13.39
CA LEU A 301 25.61 7.99 -12.01
C LEU A 301 27.10 7.66 -11.93
N ARG A 302 27.58 6.73 -12.77
CA ARG A 302 29.02 6.38 -12.82
C ARG A 302 29.86 7.52 -13.40
N GLN A 303 29.30 8.35 -14.26
CA GLN A 303 30.00 9.50 -14.84
C GLN A 303 30.07 10.68 -13.86
N SER A 304 29.00 10.97 -13.12
CA SER A 304 28.98 12.07 -12.14
C SER A 304 29.92 11.83 -10.95
N VAL A 305 30.06 10.58 -10.50
CA VAL A 305 31.01 10.19 -9.45
C VAL A 305 32.48 10.26 -9.90
N ARG A 306 32.76 10.23 -11.20
CA ARG A 306 34.13 10.35 -11.75
C ARG A 306 34.52 11.80 -12.06
N GLY A 307 33.58 12.74 -11.99
CA GLY A 307 33.79 14.16 -12.28
C GLY A 307 34.03 15.05 -11.05
N GLN A 308 34.06 14.45 -9.84
CA GLN A 308 34.48 15.07 -8.57
C GLN A 308 35.82 14.49 -8.14
#